data_AF-Q12UD9-F1
#
_entry.id   AF-Q12UD9-F1
#
_cell.length_a   1.000
_cell.length_b   1.000
_cell.length_c   1.000
_cell.angle_alpha   90.00
_cell.angle_beta   90.00
_cell.angle_gamma   90.00
#
_symmetry.space_group_name_H-M   'P 1'
#
loop_
_entity.id
_entity.type
_entity.pdbx_description
1 polymer ?
#
loop_
_entity_poly.entity_id
_entity_poly.type
_entity_poly.pdbx_seq_one_letter_code
_entity_poly.pdbx_strand_id
1 'polypeptide(L)'
;MKINIKSGIGALLTAMLLVSMAFAPAVSAQPAQDVVNELKMADDGEITPLSVVGTTGEAICDGLLAALWALDQVIDDNRIGQAQDKLTDAAEEFRNDNITNGLDYLSEAVSIIWQILNYWGSQIASWLYNELVDLLNAAQNFIDQYS
;
A
#
# COMPACT_ATOMS: atom_id res chain seq x y z
N MET A 1 -23.74 14.19 -6.35
CA MET A 1 -22.57 13.31 -6.41
C MET A 1 -22.72 12.44 -7.64
N LYS A 2 -21.80 12.51 -8.60
CA LYS A 2 -21.90 11.78 -9.88
C LYS A 2 -20.86 10.66 -9.86
N ILE A 3 -21.30 9.41 -9.96
CA ILE A 3 -20.46 8.28 -10.29
C ILE A 3 -20.12 8.43 -11.78
N ASN A 4 -18.84 8.56 -12.10
CA ASN A 4 -18.37 8.67 -13.47
C ASN A 4 -17.39 7.52 -13.67
N ILE A 5 -17.88 6.41 -14.23
CA ILE A 5 -17.05 5.24 -14.51
C ILE A 5 -16.07 5.65 -15.62
N LYS A 6 -14.81 5.91 -15.27
CA LYS A 6 -13.78 6.42 -16.20
C LYS A 6 -13.37 5.36 -17.23
N SER A 7 -13.59 4.07 -16.97
CA SER A 7 -13.38 3.02 -17.98
C SER A 7 -14.26 1.78 -17.77
N GLY A 8 -14.59 1.10 -18.86
CA GLY A 8 -15.43 -0.09 -18.87
C GLY A 8 -14.85 -1.25 -18.06
N ILE A 9 -15.73 -2.19 -17.69
CA ILE A 9 -15.53 -3.40 -16.85
C ILE A 9 -14.14 -4.11 -16.99
N GLY A 10 -13.48 -4.01 -18.14
CA GLY A 10 -12.15 -4.58 -18.37
C GLY A 10 -11.02 -3.98 -17.52
N ALA A 11 -11.03 -2.68 -17.20
CA ALA A 11 -10.02 -2.10 -16.31
C ALA A 11 -10.21 -2.53 -14.85
N LEU A 12 -11.48 -2.67 -14.43
CA LEU A 12 -11.87 -3.21 -13.14
C LEU A 12 -11.39 -4.65 -12.94
N LEU A 13 -11.56 -5.50 -13.96
CA LEU A 13 -11.06 -6.89 -13.96
C LEU A 13 -9.52 -6.96 -13.92
N THR A 14 -8.85 -6.06 -14.63
CA THR A 14 -7.38 -6.00 -14.63
C THR A 14 -6.84 -5.55 -13.27
N ALA A 15 -7.49 -4.58 -12.64
CA ALA A 15 -7.12 -4.14 -11.30
C ALA A 15 -7.39 -5.21 -10.23
N MET A 16 -8.52 -5.96 -10.34
CA MET A 16 -8.78 -7.14 -9.50
C MET A 16 -7.67 -8.21 -9.65
N LEU A 17 -7.21 -8.47 -10.87
CA LEU A 17 -6.11 -9.40 -11.13
C LEU A 17 -4.77 -8.91 -10.55
N LEU A 18 -4.47 -7.61 -10.67
CA LEU A 18 -3.24 -7.02 -10.13
C LEU A 18 -3.19 -7.08 -8.60
N VAL A 19 -4.31 -6.76 -7.92
CA VAL A 19 -4.43 -6.89 -6.46
C VAL A 19 -4.21 -8.35 -6.03
N SER A 20 -4.74 -9.31 -6.80
CA SER A 20 -4.54 -10.74 -6.51
C SER A 20 -3.09 -11.22 -6.70
N MET A 21 -2.26 -10.49 -7.48
CA MET A 21 -0.86 -10.85 -7.77
C MET A 21 0.15 -10.15 -6.86
N ALA A 22 -0.20 -8.97 -6.31
CA ALA A 22 0.68 -8.20 -5.42
C ALA A 22 1.03 -8.93 -4.11
N PHE A 23 0.27 -9.98 -3.75
CA PHE A 23 0.50 -10.82 -2.57
C PHE A 23 1.05 -12.23 -2.88
N ALA A 24 1.64 -12.44 -4.06
CA ALA A 24 2.48 -13.62 -4.26
C ALA A 24 3.73 -13.46 -3.37
N PRO A 25 4.00 -14.36 -2.41
CA PRO A 25 5.13 -14.21 -1.51
C PRO A 25 6.41 -14.20 -2.34
N ALA A 26 7.12 -13.07 -2.34
CA ALA A 26 8.50 -12.98 -2.80
C ALA A 26 9.45 -13.69 -1.82
N VAL A 27 9.16 -14.96 -1.51
CA VAL A 27 10.03 -15.87 -0.76
C VAL A 27 10.86 -16.62 -1.79
N SER A 28 11.80 -15.93 -2.44
CA SER A 28 13.01 -16.57 -3.01
C SER A 28 13.87 -15.56 -3.78
N ALA A 29 14.65 -14.75 -3.08
CA ALA A 29 15.98 -14.36 -3.55
C ALA A 29 16.81 -13.78 -2.40
N GLN A 30 17.65 -14.62 -1.80
CA GLN A 30 18.88 -14.19 -1.13
C GLN A 30 20.05 -14.83 -1.87
N PRO A 31 21.32 -14.38 -1.69
CA PRO A 31 21.80 -13.08 -1.19
C PRO A 31 22.89 -12.49 -2.12
N ALA A 32 23.30 -11.22 -1.92
CA ALA A 32 24.72 -10.79 -1.94
C ALA A 32 24.86 -9.26 -1.99
N GLN A 33 25.27 -8.66 -0.87
CA GLN A 33 26.50 -7.85 -0.76
C GLN A 33 26.67 -7.49 0.72
N ASP A 34 27.91 -7.26 1.16
CA ASP A 34 28.30 -6.85 2.52
C ASP A 34 27.65 -5.52 2.93
N VAL A 35 26.34 -5.51 3.14
CA VAL A 35 25.64 -4.43 3.82
C VAL A 35 25.70 -4.80 5.28
N VAL A 36 26.19 -3.89 6.12
CA VAL A 36 25.92 -3.96 7.56
C VAL A 36 24.42 -4.20 7.67
N ASN A 37 24.00 -5.39 8.12
CA ASN A 37 22.57 -5.67 8.32
C ASN A 37 22.11 -4.74 9.43
N GLU A 38 21.77 -3.51 9.06
CA GLU A 38 21.13 -2.58 9.94
C GLU A 38 19.81 -3.21 10.34
N LEU A 39 19.56 -3.18 11.64
CA LEU A 39 18.44 -3.88 12.25
C LEU A 39 17.42 -2.84 12.67
N LYS A 40 16.16 -3.10 12.36
CA LYS A 40 15.02 -2.39 12.90
C LYS A 40 14.48 -3.22 14.06
N MET A 41 14.33 -2.60 15.23
CA MET A 41 13.59 -3.21 16.33
C MET A 41 12.12 -2.82 16.16
N ALA A 42 11.25 -3.81 16.11
CA ALA A 42 9.82 -3.63 16.19
C ALA A 42 9.39 -3.26 17.62
N ASP A 43 8.16 -2.74 17.79
CA ASP A 43 7.62 -2.34 19.09
C ASP A 43 7.47 -3.53 20.07
N ASP A 44 7.26 -4.75 19.55
CA ASP A 44 7.22 -5.99 20.35
C ASP A 44 8.61 -6.55 20.72
N GLY A 45 9.68 -5.87 20.29
CA GLY A 45 11.06 -6.26 20.51
C GLY A 45 11.63 -7.24 19.48
N GLU A 46 10.86 -7.62 18.45
CA GLU A 46 11.41 -8.39 17.31
C GLU A 46 12.48 -7.57 16.59
N ILE A 47 13.57 -8.23 16.19
CA ILE A 47 14.69 -7.59 15.49
C ILE A 47 14.70 -8.09 14.05
N THR A 48 14.40 -7.19 13.12
CA THR A 48 14.24 -7.51 11.69
C THR A 48 15.29 -6.75 10.87
N PRO A 49 15.97 -7.38 9.89
CA PRO A 49 16.85 -6.66 8.97
C PRO A 49 16.09 -5.56 8.22
N LEU A 50 16.68 -4.36 8.06
CA LEU A 50 16.02 -3.25 7.34
C LEU A 50 15.54 -3.67 5.96
N SER A 51 16.33 -4.45 5.22
CA SER A 51 15.97 -4.94 3.88
C SER A 51 14.69 -5.79 3.84
N VAL A 52 14.40 -6.53 4.92
CA VAL A 52 13.16 -7.31 5.05
C VAL A 52 11.99 -6.37 5.35
N VAL A 53 12.21 -5.37 6.22
CA VAL A 53 11.20 -4.33 6.51
C VAL A 53 10.89 -3.51 5.25
N GLY A 54 11.91 -3.10 4.50
CA GLY A 54 11.80 -2.39 3.23
C GLY A 54 11.03 -3.19 2.20
N THR A 55 11.41 -4.44 1.95
CA THR A 55 10.70 -5.32 1.00
C THR A 55 9.22 -5.48 1.38
N THR A 56 8.93 -5.61 2.67
CA THR A 56 7.54 -5.74 3.16
C THR A 56 6.76 -4.45 2.99
N GLY A 57 7.35 -3.30 3.34
CA GLY A 57 6.75 -1.98 3.17
C GLY A 57 6.47 -1.64 1.70
N GLU A 58 7.40 -1.96 0.80
CA GLU A 58 7.22 -1.81 -0.66
C GLU A 58 6.03 -2.64 -1.15
N ALA A 59 5.92 -3.91 -0.74
CA ALA A 59 4.82 -4.78 -1.14
C ALA A 59 3.45 -4.27 -0.65
N ILE A 60 3.38 -3.71 0.56
CA ILE A 60 2.17 -3.05 1.08
C ILE A 60 1.79 -1.86 0.20
N CYS A 61 2.77 -1.03 -0.17
CA CYS A 61 2.55 0.13 -1.05
C CYS A 61 2.00 -0.30 -2.41
N ASP A 62 2.58 -1.33 -3.02
CA ASP A 62 2.13 -1.88 -4.30
C ASP A 62 0.69 -2.42 -4.25
N GLY A 63 0.34 -3.13 -3.18
CA GLY A 63 -1.03 -3.62 -2.96
C GLY A 63 -2.05 -2.48 -2.87
N LEU A 64 -1.74 -1.45 -2.08
CA LEU A 64 -2.60 -0.26 -1.95
C LEU A 64 -2.67 0.53 -3.26
N LEU A 65 -1.57 0.68 -4.00
CA LEU A 65 -1.55 1.32 -5.31
C LEU A 65 -2.50 0.62 -6.26
N ALA A 66 -2.40 -0.71 -6.39
CA ALA A 66 -3.26 -1.50 -7.27
C ALA A 66 -4.76 -1.33 -6.93
N ALA A 67 -5.10 -1.32 -5.64
CA ALA A 67 -6.47 -1.09 -5.19
C ALA A 67 -6.96 0.34 -5.49
N LEU A 68 -6.10 1.35 -5.35
CA LEU A 68 -6.41 2.73 -5.71
C LEU A 68 -6.56 2.94 -7.22
N TRP A 69 -5.79 2.23 -8.04
CA TRP A 69 -5.99 2.21 -9.49
C TRP A 69 -7.39 1.68 -9.85
N ALA A 70 -7.87 0.63 -9.17
CA ALA A 70 -9.25 0.14 -9.34
C ALA A 70 -10.27 1.21 -8.92
N LEU A 71 -9.98 1.91 -7.81
CA LEU A 71 -10.85 2.92 -7.24
C LEU A 71 -11.00 4.16 -8.13
N ASP A 72 -9.92 4.66 -8.74
CA ASP A 72 -9.94 5.81 -9.65
C ASP A 72 -10.78 5.55 -10.92
N GLN A 73 -10.98 4.28 -11.30
CA GLN A 73 -11.88 3.96 -12.42
C GLN A 73 -13.35 4.17 -12.09
N VAL A 74 -13.71 4.19 -10.81
CA VAL A 74 -15.11 4.26 -10.34
C VAL A 74 -15.42 5.61 -9.71
N ILE A 75 -14.42 6.21 -9.04
CA ILE A 75 -14.55 7.44 -8.28
C ILE A 75 -13.63 8.50 -8.86
N ASP A 76 -14.20 9.68 -9.12
CA ASP A 76 -13.44 10.85 -9.51
C ASP A 76 -13.15 11.71 -8.27
N ASP A 77 -12.06 11.39 -7.56
CA ASP A 77 -11.61 12.12 -6.37
C ASP A 77 -10.10 12.38 -6.43
N ASN A 78 -9.71 13.65 -6.34
CA ASN A 78 -8.31 14.07 -6.44
C ASN A 78 -7.42 13.55 -5.30
N ARG A 79 -8.01 13.08 -4.20
CA ARG A 79 -7.28 12.43 -3.11
C ARG A 79 -6.73 11.07 -3.51
N ILE A 80 -7.32 10.41 -4.51
CA ILE A 80 -6.80 9.14 -5.03
C ILE A 80 -5.40 9.34 -5.61
N GLY A 81 -5.23 10.36 -6.46
CA GLY A 81 -3.90 10.72 -6.99
C GLY A 81 -2.91 11.10 -5.89
N GLN A 82 -3.33 11.89 -4.91
CA GLN A 82 -2.47 12.26 -3.77
C GLN A 82 -2.00 11.03 -2.97
N ALA A 83 -2.90 10.07 -2.73
CA ALA A 83 -2.53 8.82 -2.05
C ALA A 83 -1.59 7.97 -2.91
N GLN A 84 -1.79 7.91 -4.23
CA GLN A 84 -0.90 7.20 -5.15
C GLN A 84 0.52 7.81 -5.18
N ASP A 85 0.62 9.14 -5.20
CA ASP A 85 1.92 9.83 -5.14
C ASP A 85 2.65 9.47 -3.84
N LYS A 86 1.95 9.51 -2.69
CA LYS A 86 2.52 9.15 -1.39
C LYS A 86 2.94 7.69 -1.28
N LEU A 87 2.17 6.76 -1.82
CA LEU A 87 2.56 5.35 -1.85
C LEU A 87 3.78 5.12 -2.75
N THR A 88 3.92 5.91 -3.82
CA THR A 88 5.09 5.85 -4.69
C THR A 88 6.35 6.35 -3.96
N ASP A 89 6.24 7.49 -3.28
CA ASP A 89 7.33 8.02 -2.43
C ASP A 89 7.70 7.01 -1.32
N ALA A 90 6.70 6.42 -0.65
CA ALA A 90 6.91 5.41 0.37
C ALA A 90 7.65 4.17 -0.16
N ALA A 91 7.20 3.63 -1.30
CA ALA A 91 7.83 2.47 -1.94
C ALA A 91 9.28 2.74 -2.34
N GLU A 92 9.59 3.93 -2.84
CA GLU A 92 10.96 4.34 -3.16
C GLU A 92 11.84 4.40 -1.90
N GLU A 93 11.35 4.99 -0.82
CA GLU A 93 12.08 5.05 0.45
C GLU A 93 12.32 3.67 1.06
N PHE A 94 11.32 2.78 1.02
CA PHE A 94 11.47 1.40 1.47
C PHE A 94 12.51 0.62 0.65
N ARG A 95 12.52 0.79 -0.68
CA ARG A 95 13.51 0.17 -1.57
C ARG A 95 14.93 0.64 -1.30
N ASN A 96 15.08 1.85 -0.80
CA ASN A 96 16.36 2.47 -0.41
C ASN A 96 16.71 2.25 1.07
N ASP A 97 16.03 1.33 1.77
CA ASP A 97 16.17 1.04 3.21
C ASP A 97 15.94 2.26 4.14
N ASN A 98 15.32 3.33 3.65
CA ASN A 98 14.97 4.51 4.42
C ASN A 98 13.61 4.33 5.11
N ILE A 99 13.58 3.43 6.10
CA ILE A 99 12.34 2.95 6.70
C ILE A 99 11.54 4.07 7.38
N THR A 100 12.20 5.03 8.04
CA THR A 100 11.48 6.13 8.72
C THR A 100 10.67 6.97 7.73
N ASN A 101 11.29 7.43 6.64
CA ASN A 101 10.57 8.19 5.61
C ASN A 101 9.50 7.33 4.91
N GLY A 102 9.81 6.06 4.65
CA GLY A 102 8.84 5.13 4.07
C GLY A 102 7.58 4.99 4.91
N LEU A 103 7.74 4.87 6.24
CA LEU A 103 6.62 4.81 7.18
C LEU A 103 5.84 6.13 7.27
N ASP A 104 6.53 7.28 7.25
CA ASP A 104 5.88 8.59 7.26
C ASP A 104 4.98 8.77 6.03
N TYR A 105 5.51 8.49 4.82
CA TYR A 105 4.72 8.58 3.60
C TYR A 105 3.59 7.54 3.53
N LEU A 106 3.84 6.31 3.99
CA LEU A 106 2.79 5.29 4.06
C LEU A 106 1.67 5.70 5.01
N SER A 107 2.00 6.26 6.18
CA SER A 107 1.02 6.77 7.16
C SER A 107 0.18 7.91 6.57
N GLU A 108 0.80 8.85 5.85
CA GLU A 108 0.09 9.91 5.12
C GLU A 108 -0.86 9.31 4.07
N ALA A 109 -0.40 8.35 3.27
CA ALA A 109 -1.23 7.68 2.28
C ALA A 109 -2.43 6.97 2.92
N VAL A 110 -2.20 6.14 3.95
CA VAL A 110 -3.25 5.40 4.69
C VAL A 110 -4.31 6.37 5.22
N SER A 111 -3.90 7.50 5.80
CA SER A 111 -4.82 8.54 6.27
C SER A 111 -5.70 9.11 5.15
N ILE A 112 -5.11 9.40 3.99
CA ILE A 112 -5.85 9.90 2.82
C ILE A 112 -6.85 8.85 2.32
N ILE A 113 -6.45 7.59 2.23
CA ILE A 113 -7.32 6.50 1.76
C ILE A 113 -8.51 6.30 2.70
N TRP A 114 -8.30 6.35 4.02
CA TRP A 114 -9.41 6.33 4.97
C TRP A 114 -10.38 7.49 4.78
N GLN A 115 -9.90 8.69 4.46
CA GLN A 115 -10.78 9.82 4.15
C GLN A 115 -11.59 9.60 2.86
N ILE A 116 -11.05 8.89 1.88
CA ILE A 116 -11.77 8.50 0.66
C ILE A 116 -12.84 7.47 1.01
N LEU A 117 -12.50 6.41 1.75
CA LEU A 117 -13.45 5.38 2.18
C LEU A 117 -14.59 5.95 3.03
N ASN A 118 -14.30 6.86 3.95
CA ASN A 118 -15.33 7.50 4.78
C ASN A 118 -16.30 8.37 3.96
N TYR A 119 -15.81 8.99 2.88
CA TYR A 119 -16.63 9.85 2.05
C TYR A 119 -17.42 9.08 0.96
N TRP A 120 -16.79 8.07 0.36
CA TRP A 120 -17.32 7.34 -0.78
C TRP A 120 -17.74 5.90 -0.47
N GLY A 121 -17.57 5.41 0.75
CA GLY A 121 -17.73 3.99 1.09
C GLY A 121 -19.06 3.36 0.62
N SER A 122 -20.16 4.12 0.64
CA SER A 122 -21.47 3.66 0.17
C SER A 122 -21.59 3.49 -1.36
N GLN A 123 -20.63 4.02 -2.13
CA GLN A 123 -20.58 3.97 -3.59
C GLN A 123 -19.53 2.99 -4.10
N ILE A 124 -18.65 2.49 -3.23
CA ILE A 124 -17.64 1.49 -3.56
C ILE A 124 -18.30 0.12 -3.53
N ALA A 125 -18.00 -0.72 -4.53
CA ALA A 125 -18.45 -2.09 -4.52
C ALA A 125 -17.90 -2.82 -3.29
N SER A 126 -18.74 -3.58 -2.57
CA SER A 126 -18.36 -4.17 -1.28
C SER A 126 -17.08 -5.01 -1.32
N TRP A 127 -16.81 -5.70 -2.43
CA TRP A 127 -15.56 -6.46 -2.59
C TRP A 127 -14.32 -5.55 -2.55
N LEU A 128 -14.34 -4.42 -3.26
CA LEU A 128 -13.23 -3.47 -3.31
C LEU A 128 -13.08 -2.70 -2.00
N TYR A 129 -14.21 -2.39 -1.36
CA TYR A 129 -14.22 -1.76 -0.04
C TYR A 129 -13.55 -2.66 1.00
N ASN A 130 -13.94 -3.94 1.06
CA ASN A 130 -13.39 -4.89 2.01
C ASN A 130 -11.89 -5.11 1.77
N GLU A 131 -11.49 -5.27 0.50
CA GLU A 131 -10.09 -5.41 0.13
C GLU A 131 -9.25 -4.20 0.56
N LEU A 132 -9.72 -2.97 0.28
CA LEU A 132 -9.05 -1.76 0.73
C LEU A 132 -8.94 -1.70 2.26
N VAL A 133 -9.99 -2.07 2.99
CA VAL A 133 -9.95 -2.10 4.45
C VAL A 133 -8.94 -3.11 4.97
N ASP A 134 -8.87 -4.30 4.39
CA ASP A 134 -7.91 -5.34 4.79
C ASP A 134 -6.47 -4.87 4.53
N LEU A 135 -6.20 -4.26 3.37
CA LEU A 135 -4.90 -3.67 3.04
C LEU A 135 -4.52 -2.52 3.97
N LEU A 136 -5.46 -1.64 4.31
CA LEU A 136 -5.22 -0.53 5.23
C LEU A 136 -4.94 -1.00 6.65
N ASN A 137 -5.62 -2.06 7.10
CA ASN A 137 -5.34 -2.67 8.40
C ASN A 137 -3.96 -3.33 8.43
N ALA A 138 -3.57 -4.03 7.36
CA ALA A 138 -2.22 -4.57 7.23
C ALA A 138 -1.15 -3.46 7.25
N ALA A 139 -1.39 -2.38 6.51
CA ALA A 139 -0.50 -1.21 6.50
C ALA A 139 -0.40 -0.54 7.88
N GLN A 140 -1.53 -0.36 8.58
CA GLN A 140 -1.54 0.22 9.93
C GLN A 140 -0.78 -0.65 10.93
N ASN A 141 -1.00 -1.97 10.92
CA ASN A 141 -0.27 -2.88 11.78
C ASN A 141 1.24 -2.84 11.52
N PHE A 142 1.65 -2.74 10.24
CA PHE A 142 3.05 -2.59 9.87
C PHE A 142 3.63 -1.25 10.36
N ILE A 143 2.88 -0.16 10.24
CA ILE A 143 3.29 1.15 10.78
C ILE A 143 3.45 1.08 12.29
N ASP A 144 2.45 0.56 13.00
CA ASP A 144 2.47 0.46 14.46
C ASP A 144 3.64 -0.42 14.93
N GLN A 145 3.96 -1.47 14.18
CA GLN A 145 5.07 -2.36 14.51
C GLN A 145 6.44 -1.68 14.36
N TYR A 146 6.63 -0.78 13.40
CA TYR A 146 7.96 -0.29 13.01
C TYR A 146 8.16 1.23 13.10
N SER A 147 7.17 2.01 13.55
CA SER A 147 7.28 3.46 13.73
C SER A 147 8.02 3.87 15.00
#